data_AF-A0A1C6L207-F1
#
_entry.id   AF-A0A1C6L207-F1
#
_cell.length_a   1.000
_cell.length_b   1.000
_cell.length_c   1.000
_cell.angle_alpha   90.00
_cell.angle_beta   90.00
_cell.angle_gamma   90.00
#
_symmetry.space_group_name_H-M   'P 1'
#
loop_
_entity.id
_entity.type
_entity.pdbx_description
1 polymer ?
#
loop_
_entity_poly.entity_id
_entity_poly.type
_entity_poly.pdbx_seq_one_letter_code
_entity_poly.pdbx_strand_id
1 'polypeptide(L)'
;MIALIIILLYIVLRIYIKVLEIKEEQNPKWINYTKDTYKGWYFKWEYSKYYDTYSIKNLRTICECGCGLSNKRRHHNIYYSNGILVCPKCDRSYDSIGEDVIKDFKTILYHNIETDNYNTAYDVSH
;
A
#
# COMPACT_ATOMS: atom_id res chain seq x y z
N MET A 1 -35.63 38.12 -7.14
CA MET A 1 -35.62 36.66 -6.90
C MET A 1 -34.41 35.96 -7.51
N ILE A 2 -34.14 36.13 -8.81
CA ILE A 2 -33.01 35.44 -9.49
C ILE A 2 -31.65 35.73 -8.82
N ALA A 3 -31.35 37.00 -8.49
CA ALA A 3 -30.10 37.36 -7.82
C ALA A 3 -29.93 36.70 -6.43
N LEU A 4 -31.01 36.56 -5.65
CA LEU A 4 -30.97 35.88 -4.34
C LEU A 4 -30.71 34.37 -4.50
N ILE A 5 -31.28 33.75 -5.53
CA ILE A 5 -31.05 32.34 -5.85
C ILE A 5 -29.59 32.10 -6.23
N ILE A 6 -29.00 33.00 -7.03
CA ILE A 6 -27.58 32.93 -7.42
C ILE A 6 -26.66 33.06 -6.19
N ILE A 7 -26.97 33.99 -5.28
CA ILE A 7 -26.21 34.18 -4.03
C ILE A 7 -26.30 32.92 -3.15
N LEU A 8 -27.48 32.34 -3.02
CA LEU A 8 -27.69 31.11 -2.24
C LEU A 8 -26.89 29.93 -2.82
N LEU A 9 -26.95 29.74 -4.15
CA LEU A 9 -26.18 28.71 -4.86
C LEU A 9 -24.67 28.88 -4.65
N TYR A 10 -24.17 30.11 -4.73
CA TYR A 10 -22.76 30.41 -4.51
C TYR A 10 -22.30 30.05 -3.09
N ILE A 11 -23.13 30.35 -2.07
CA ILE A 11 -22.84 29.99 -0.68
C ILE A 11 -22.80 28.47 -0.49
N VAL A 12 -23.78 27.74 -1.04
CA VAL A 12 -23.82 26.27 -0.99
C VAL A 12 -22.59 25.67 -1.66
N LEU A 13 -22.18 26.18 -2.82
CA LEU A 13 -20.98 25.73 -3.53
C LEU A 13 -19.71 25.95 -2.69
N ARG A 14 -19.57 27.12 -2.04
CA ARG A 14 -18.43 27.44 -1.19
C ARG A 14 -18.35 26.53 0.05
N ILE A 15 -19.49 26.22 0.66
CA ILE A 15 -19.57 25.27 1.77
C ILE A 15 -19.17 23.87 1.29
N TYR A 16 -19.70 23.44 0.14
CA TYR A 16 -19.39 22.14 -0.45
C TYR A 16 -17.89 21.96 -0.72
N ILE A 17 -17.24 22.97 -1.32
CA ILE A 17 -15.79 22.97 -1.58
C ILE A 17 -15.01 22.88 -0.26
N LYS A 18 -15.33 23.71 0.73
CA LYS A 18 -14.65 23.64 2.04
C LYS A 18 -14.80 22.30 2.73
N VAL A 19 -15.98 21.68 2.65
CA VAL A 19 -16.22 20.34 3.22
C VAL A 19 -15.40 19.27 2.50
N LEU A 20 -15.20 19.40 1.19
CA LEU A 20 -14.31 18.53 0.43
C LEU A 20 -12.85 18.71 0.83
N GLU A 21 -12.36 19.95 0.91
CA GLU A 21 -10.99 20.26 1.31
C GLU A 21 -10.66 19.70 2.71
N ILE A 22 -11.56 19.88 3.69
CA ILE A 22 -11.39 19.34 5.05
C ILE A 22 -11.34 17.80 5.04
N LYS A 23 -12.12 17.14 4.18
CA LYS A 23 -12.10 15.68 4.06
C LYS A 23 -10.81 15.16 3.43
N GLU A 24 -10.24 15.92 2.50
CA GLU A 24 -8.97 15.59 1.85
C GLU A 24 -7.79 15.73 2.83
N GLU A 25 -7.83 16.76 3.67
CA GLU A 25 -6.83 17.03 4.72
C GLU A 25 -6.86 16.00 5.87
N GLN A 26 -7.95 15.25 6.02
CA GLN A 26 -8.13 14.21 7.06
C GLN A 26 -7.58 12.83 6.69
N ASN A 27 -7.02 12.63 5.50
CA ASN A 27 -6.45 11.32 5.19
C ASN A 27 -5.23 11.04 6.10
N PRO A 28 -5.19 9.87 6.76
CA PRO A 28 -4.11 9.58 7.68
C PRO A 28 -2.77 9.50 6.93
N LYS A 29 -1.70 10.03 7.55
CA LYS A 29 -0.36 10.11 6.93
C LYS A 29 0.19 8.74 6.50
N TRP A 30 -0.16 7.68 7.23
CA TRP A 30 0.25 6.31 6.89
C TRP A 30 -0.39 5.76 5.61
N ILE A 31 -1.32 6.47 4.95
CA ILE A 31 -1.92 5.98 3.70
C ILE A 31 -0.88 5.81 2.58
N ASN A 32 0.21 6.58 2.63
CA ASN A 32 1.33 6.47 1.67
C ASN A 32 2.36 5.41 2.08
N TYR A 33 2.32 4.95 3.33
CA TYR A 33 3.12 3.82 3.80
C TYR A 33 2.56 2.52 3.21
N THR A 34 3.07 2.12 2.04
CA THR A 34 2.56 1.00 1.22
C THR A 34 3.62 -0.05 0.88
N LYS A 35 4.84 0.15 1.37
CA LYS A 35 5.98 -0.76 1.19
C LYS A 35 6.92 -0.66 2.38
N ASP A 36 7.53 -1.78 2.75
CA ASP A 36 8.59 -1.84 3.76
C ASP A 36 9.41 -3.12 3.60
N THR A 37 10.44 -3.26 4.43
CA THR A 37 11.34 -4.40 4.46
C THR A 37 11.33 -5.08 5.82
N TYR A 38 11.36 -6.41 5.83
CA TYR A 38 11.42 -7.19 7.06
C TYR A 38 12.23 -8.47 6.85
N LYS A 39 13.22 -8.72 7.71
CA LYS A 39 14.12 -9.89 7.62
C LYS A 39 14.67 -10.13 6.20
N GLY A 40 15.05 -9.06 5.49
CA GLY A 40 15.58 -9.12 4.12
C GLY A 40 14.54 -9.29 3.01
N TRP A 41 13.25 -9.41 3.34
CA TRP A 41 12.16 -9.44 2.39
C TRP A 41 11.58 -8.06 2.13
N TYR A 42 11.27 -7.77 0.87
CA TYR A 42 10.58 -6.55 0.47
C TYR A 42 9.09 -6.83 0.34
N PHE A 43 8.26 -6.02 0.99
CA PHE A 43 6.81 -6.15 0.97
C PHE A 43 6.16 -4.94 0.32
N LYS A 44 5.00 -5.18 -0.29
CA LYS A 44 4.09 -4.16 -0.77
C LYS A 44 2.65 -4.53 -0.43
N TRP A 45 1.84 -3.53 -0.13
CA TRP A 45 0.41 -3.66 0.10
C TRP A 45 -0.33 -2.44 -0.44
N GLU A 46 -1.65 -2.54 -0.41
CA GLU A 46 -2.57 -1.48 -0.81
C GLU A 46 -3.56 -1.25 0.33
N TYR A 47 -4.03 -0.01 0.51
CA TYR A 47 -5.13 0.27 1.41
C TYR A 47 -6.44 0.29 0.63
N SER A 48 -7.47 -0.32 1.21
CA SER A 48 -8.85 -0.13 0.76
C SER A 48 -9.64 0.54 1.87
N LYS A 49 -10.38 1.59 1.52
CA LYS A 49 -11.25 2.33 2.43
C LYS A 49 -12.69 1.85 2.25
N TYR A 50 -13.33 1.46 3.35
CA TYR A 50 -14.75 1.17 3.40
C TYR A 50 -15.38 2.03 4.50
N TYR A 51 -16.22 2.99 4.12
CA TYR A 51 -16.64 4.10 4.96
C TYR A 51 -15.43 4.81 5.61
N ASP A 52 -15.33 4.79 6.93
CA ASP A 52 -14.27 5.44 7.69
C ASP A 52 -13.17 4.46 8.14
N THR A 53 -13.26 3.19 7.72
CA THR A 53 -12.31 2.15 8.10
C THR A 53 -11.40 1.81 6.93
N TYR A 54 -10.09 1.80 7.18
CA TYR A 54 -9.10 1.31 6.24
C TYR A 54 -8.74 -0.14 6.52
N SER A 55 -8.47 -0.89 5.46
CA SER A 55 -7.94 -2.25 5.55
C SER A 55 -6.78 -2.46 4.59
N ILE A 56 -5.80 -3.23 5.03
CA ILE A 56 -4.65 -3.65 4.22
C ILE A 56 -5.09 -4.79 3.30
N LYS A 57 -4.78 -4.65 2.01
CA LYS A 57 -5.07 -5.61 0.94
C LYS A 57 -3.80 -5.95 0.17
N ASN A 58 -3.83 -7.11 -0.48
CA ASN A 58 -2.80 -7.54 -1.41
C ASN A 58 -1.36 -7.47 -0.84
N LEU A 59 -1.22 -7.74 0.46
CA LEU A 59 0.08 -7.85 1.10
C LEU A 59 0.87 -8.98 0.45
N ARG A 60 1.97 -8.63 -0.20
CA ARG A 60 2.77 -9.56 -1.00
C ARG A 60 4.25 -9.19 -0.95
N THR A 61 5.08 -10.20 -1.18
CA THR A 61 6.51 -9.97 -1.41
C THR A 61 6.76 -9.43 -2.82
N ILE A 62 7.75 -8.57 -2.93
CA ILE A 62 8.19 -7.96 -4.18
C ILE A 62 9.68 -8.18 -4.36
N CYS A 63 10.12 -8.10 -5.60
CA CYS A 63 11.53 -7.92 -5.93
C CYS A 63 11.97 -6.50 -5.58
N GLU A 64 13.26 -6.29 -5.36
CA GLU A 64 13.90 -4.97 -5.24
C GLU A 64 13.55 -4.01 -6.37
N CYS A 65 13.26 -4.53 -7.58
CA CYS A 65 12.83 -3.71 -8.71
C CYS A 65 11.37 -3.22 -8.62
N GLY A 66 10.66 -3.53 -7.53
CA GLY A 66 9.26 -3.17 -7.28
C GLY A 66 8.21 -4.12 -7.86
N CYS A 67 8.62 -5.12 -8.65
CA CYS A 67 7.71 -6.07 -9.27
C CYS A 67 7.30 -7.20 -8.31
N GLY A 68 6.04 -7.63 -8.35
CA GLY A 68 5.57 -8.77 -7.58
C GLY A 68 6.27 -10.08 -7.98
N LEU A 69 6.51 -10.94 -6.99
CA LEU A 69 7.12 -12.25 -7.22
C LEU A 69 6.06 -13.27 -7.63
N SER A 70 6.41 -14.16 -8.56
CA SER A 70 5.56 -15.28 -8.99
C SER A 70 6.14 -16.59 -8.48
N ASN A 71 5.29 -17.45 -7.90
CA ASN A 71 5.70 -18.79 -7.51
C ASN A 71 5.78 -19.69 -8.75
N LYS A 72 6.95 -20.28 -9.01
CA LYS A 72 7.20 -21.21 -10.11
C LYS A 72 7.73 -22.54 -9.56
N ARG A 73 7.33 -23.66 -10.16
CA ARG A 73 7.92 -24.99 -9.88
C ARG A 73 9.24 -25.24 -10.61
N ARG A 74 9.54 -24.42 -11.61
CA ARG A 74 10.74 -24.51 -12.44
C ARG A 74 11.25 -23.10 -12.74
N HIS A 75 12.56 -22.92 -12.63
CA HIS A 75 13.26 -21.74 -13.13
C HIS A 75 14.51 -22.21 -13.86
N HIS A 76 14.67 -21.77 -15.11
CA HIS A 76 15.68 -22.33 -16.03
C HIS A 76 15.61 -23.86 -16.12
N ASN A 77 16.70 -24.56 -15.79
CA ASN A 77 16.81 -26.02 -15.83
C ASN A 77 16.69 -26.68 -14.44
N ILE A 78 16.27 -25.92 -13.42
CA ILE A 78 16.15 -26.40 -12.04
C ILE A 78 14.67 -26.54 -11.68
N TYR A 79 14.33 -27.68 -11.07
CA TYR A 79 13.00 -27.97 -10.53
C TYR A 79 13.03 -27.84 -9.01
N TYR A 80 12.00 -27.19 -8.45
CA TYR A 80 11.87 -26.93 -7.02
C TYR A 80 10.61 -27.62 -6.49
N SER A 81 10.78 -28.54 -5.55
CA SER A 81 9.68 -29.30 -4.93
C SER A 81 8.65 -28.40 -4.26
N ASN A 82 9.12 -27.38 -3.55
CA ASN A 82 8.28 -26.42 -2.80
C ASN A 82 8.03 -25.11 -3.58
N GLY A 83 8.42 -25.07 -4.84
CA GLY A 83 8.41 -23.86 -5.66
C GLY A 83 9.55 -22.89 -5.33
N ILE A 84 9.69 -21.87 -6.17
CA ILE A 84 10.63 -20.77 -6.03
C ILE A 84 9.92 -19.47 -6.42
N LEU A 85 10.25 -18.38 -5.74
CA LEU A 85 9.72 -17.06 -6.08
C LEU A 85 10.61 -16.42 -7.15
N VAL A 86 10.04 -16.06 -8.29
CA VAL A 86 10.79 -15.46 -9.40
C VAL A 86 10.17 -14.13 -9.77
N CYS A 87 11.00 -13.12 -9.93
CA CYS A 87 10.59 -11.82 -10.46
C CYS A 87 10.40 -11.92 -11.98
N PRO A 88 9.19 -11.69 -12.53
CA PRO A 88 8.97 -11.74 -13.96
C PRO A 88 9.71 -10.65 -14.75
N LYS A 89 10.10 -9.54 -14.08
CA LYS A 89 10.71 -8.37 -14.73
C LYS A 89 12.22 -8.48 -14.88
N CYS A 90 12.92 -8.96 -13.84
CA CYS A 90 14.39 -9.01 -13.83
C CYS A 90 14.95 -10.43 -13.63
N ASP A 91 14.07 -11.44 -13.65
CA ASP A 91 14.37 -12.87 -13.56
C ASP A 91 15.17 -13.32 -12.31
N ARG A 92 15.28 -12.45 -11.31
CA ARG A 92 15.86 -12.79 -10.01
C ARG A 92 14.96 -13.76 -9.27
N SER A 93 15.58 -14.76 -8.67
CA SER A 93 14.92 -15.79 -7.89
C SER A 93 15.17 -15.58 -6.39
N TYR A 94 14.18 -15.92 -5.59
CA TYR A 94 14.17 -15.86 -4.14
C TYR A 94 13.62 -17.18 -3.62
N ASP A 95 14.10 -17.62 -2.45
CA ASP A 95 13.58 -18.82 -1.80
C ASP A 95 12.08 -18.69 -1.49
N SER A 96 11.44 -19.80 -1.13
CA SER A 96 10.08 -19.72 -0.60
C SER A 96 10.07 -18.94 0.72
N ILE A 97 9.17 -17.99 0.86
CA ILE A 97 8.94 -17.29 2.13
C ILE A 97 8.03 -18.14 3.03
N GLY A 98 8.37 -18.23 4.32
CA GLY A 98 7.53 -18.87 5.33
C GLY A 98 6.29 -18.05 5.67
N GLU A 99 5.16 -18.72 5.92
CA GLU A 99 3.91 -18.05 6.33
C GLU A 99 4.06 -17.34 7.68
N ASP A 100 4.91 -17.85 8.56
CA ASP A 100 5.31 -17.24 9.83
C ASP A 100 5.96 -15.87 9.61
N VAL A 101 6.86 -15.74 8.63
CA VAL A 101 7.51 -14.46 8.30
C VAL A 101 6.47 -13.43 7.83
N ILE A 102 5.50 -13.85 7.01
CA ILE A 102 4.42 -12.95 6.55
C ILE A 102 3.53 -12.53 7.72
N LYS A 103 3.22 -13.46 8.64
CA LYS A 103 2.41 -13.19 9.82
C LYS A 103 3.10 -12.24 10.79
N ASP A 104 4.39 -12.47 11.07
CA ASP A 104 5.21 -11.59 11.89
C ASP A 104 5.28 -10.20 11.28
N PHE A 105 5.54 -10.11 9.97
CA PHE A 105 5.57 -8.82 9.28
C PHE A 105 4.23 -8.09 9.41
N LYS A 106 3.10 -8.79 9.26
CA LYS A 106 1.78 -8.19 9.42
C LYS A 106 1.59 -7.61 10.83
N THR A 107 2.06 -8.27 11.88
CA THR A 107 2.03 -7.71 13.25
C THR A 107 2.86 -6.43 13.37
N ILE A 108 4.09 -6.44 12.83
CA ILE A 108 4.98 -5.26 12.83
C ILE A 108 4.38 -4.11 12.03
N LEU A 109 3.79 -4.40 10.87
CA LEU A 109 3.11 -3.44 10.01
C LEU A 109 2.02 -2.67 10.78
N TYR A 110 1.14 -3.39 11.49
CA TYR A 110 0.10 -2.75 12.30
C TYR A 110 0.70 -1.93 13.45
N HIS A 111 1.67 -2.50 14.16
CA HIS A 111 2.36 -1.80 15.25
C HIS A 111 2.99 -0.48 14.78
N ASN A 112 3.65 -0.48 13.62
CA ASN A 112 4.26 0.71 13.03
C ASN A 112 3.20 1.77 12.71
N ILE A 113 2.06 1.38 12.14
CA ILE A 113 0.93 2.28 11.85
C ILE A 113 0.36 2.87 13.16
N GLU A 114 0.17 2.05 14.18
CA GLU A 114 -0.39 2.48 15.48
C GLU A 114 0.53 3.41 16.27
N THR A 115 1.85 3.26 16.09
CA THR A 115 2.88 4.03 16.81
C THR A 115 3.49 5.16 16.00
N ASP A 116 2.98 5.42 14.79
CA ASP A 116 3.53 6.35 13.81
C ASP A 116 5.02 6.11 13.47
N ASN A 117 5.49 4.86 13.57
CA ASN A 117 6.87 4.45 13.32
C ASN A 117 7.02 3.79 11.93
N TYR A 118 6.59 4.50 10.88
CA TYR A 118 6.68 4.04 9.49
C TYR A 118 7.49 4.98 8.62
N ASN A 119 8.24 4.40 7.67
CA ASN A 119 9.00 5.18 6.70
C ASN A 119 8.08 5.76 5.63
N THR A 120 7.82 7.06 5.67
CA THR A 120 7.10 7.81 4.62
C THR A 120 8.00 8.26 3.47
N ALA A 121 9.31 7.99 3.54
CA ALA A 121 10.35 8.62 2.73
C ALA A 121 10.40 8.23 1.23
N TYR A 122 9.35 7.63 0.67
CA TYR A 122 9.36 7.13 -0.70
C TYR A 122 8.48 7.90 -1.70
N ASP A 123 7.87 9.02 -1.28
CA ASP A 123 7.10 9.93 -2.15
C ASP A 123 7.75 11.32 -2.26
N VAL A 124 9.00 11.37 -2.72
CA VAL A 124 9.56 12.59 -3.30
C VAL A 124 10.35 12.26 -4.57
N SER A 125 9.63 11.91 -5.63
CA SER A 125 10.13 12.11 -6.99
C SER A 125 9.01 12.77 -7.78
N HIS A 126 9.03 14.11 -7.76
CA HIS A 126 8.34 14.97 -8.71
C HIS A 126 8.85 14.69 -10.13
#